data_AF-A0A7I4BXI9-F1
#
_entry.id   AF-A0A7I4BXI9-F1
#
_cell.length_a   1.000
_cell.length_b   1.000
_cell.length_c   1.000
_cell.angle_alpha   90.00
_cell.angle_beta   90.00
_cell.angle_gamma   90.00
#
_symmetry.space_group_name_H-M   'P 1'
#
loop_
_entity.id
_entity.type
_entity.pdbx_description
1 polymer ?
#
loop_
_entity_poly.entity_id
_entity_poly.type
_entity_poly.pdbx_seq_one_letter_code
_entity_poly.pdbx_strand_id
1 'polypeptide(L)'
;MSQWWPYIQNLPKRFTVPIFYTSEEIQALQYLPLTHQVHKRIQFLNEFVAEVKPAIVGQAPQPGQPFNNYQILPHALAWAATAASSRAFQVHREGGGSSLLPLVDMCNHSFTPTGRLLQHSSESQSLPVLEVVAEKDLEKGENVVLNYGPLSNDILLLDYGFVMPKNPNDRVELRYDDQLLHMACLVAKVNIDSFKDPTTSQLALLTRLNLHGPSSSQMVTLGGTELVEGRLLAAVRVMHAQDPMELLDVDLEALQTWNQSPPLGVLNERKTIRTLIGLGMLALASFPTEIEEDQSELVKGDISENHRLAIQFRMLKKRLLLDTIKGLKARDPT
;
A
#
# COMPACT_ATOMS: atom_id res chain seq x y z
N MET A 1 37.29 1.26 14.83
CA MET A 1 36.31 1.02 13.74
C MET A 1 34.97 0.63 14.38
N SER A 2 33.85 0.90 13.72
CA SER A 2 32.52 0.56 14.25
C SER A 2 32.37 -0.95 14.47
N GLN A 3 31.79 -1.37 15.60
CA GLN A 3 31.50 -2.78 15.87
C GLN A 3 30.47 -3.38 14.90
N TRP A 4 29.62 -2.53 14.28
CA TRP A 4 28.64 -2.93 13.29
C TRP A 4 29.15 -2.91 11.86
N TRP A 5 30.43 -2.59 11.65
CA TRP A 5 31.02 -2.52 10.31
C TRP A 5 30.83 -3.80 9.48
N PRO A 6 30.97 -5.02 10.05
CA PRO A 6 30.69 -6.25 9.29
C PRO A 6 29.26 -6.32 8.77
N TYR A 7 28.26 -5.90 9.55
CA TYR A 7 26.87 -5.85 9.11
C TYR A 7 26.65 -4.77 8.04
N ILE A 8 27.15 -3.55 8.28
CA ILE A 8 26.99 -2.42 7.36
C ILE A 8 27.58 -2.74 5.98
N GLN A 9 28.71 -3.45 5.91
CA GLN A 9 29.32 -3.86 4.64
C GLN A 9 28.51 -4.91 3.87
N ASN A 10 27.63 -5.65 4.53
CA ASN A 10 26.73 -6.63 3.91
C ASN A 10 25.39 -6.03 3.45
N LEU A 11 25.10 -4.77 3.78
CA LEU A 11 23.91 -4.09 3.29
C LEU A 11 23.96 -3.88 1.77
N PRO A 12 22.79 -3.82 1.09
CA PRO A 12 22.75 -3.54 -0.34
C PRO A 12 23.43 -2.23 -0.70
N LYS A 13 24.25 -2.25 -1.74
CA LYS A 13 24.89 -1.02 -2.27
C LYS A 13 23.91 -0.11 -3.00
N ARG A 14 22.81 -0.68 -3.50
CA ARG A 14 21.73 0.00 -4.24
C ARG A 14 20.40 -0.60 -3.82
N PHE A 15 19.37 0.22 -3.89
CA PHE A 15 17.98 -0.18 -3.68
C PHE A 15 17.16 0.21 -4.91
N THR A 16 16.11 -0.55 -5.17
CA THR A 16 15.17 -0.39 -6.28
C THR A 16 13.87 0.29 -5.83
N VAL A 17 13.92 1.06 -4.74
CA VAL A 17 12.77 1.86 -4.29
C VAL A 17 12.62 3.13 -5.14
N PRO A 18 11.39 3.64 -5.34
CA PRO A 18 11.11 4.79 -6.20
C PRO A 18 11.85 6.10 -5.89
N ILE A 19 12.40 6.29 -4.69
CA ILE A 19 13.17 7.51 -4.38
C ILE A 19 14.46 7.62 -5.20
N PHE A 20 14.94 6.51 -5.76
CA PHE A 20 16.11 6.45 -6.64
C PHE A 20 15.76 6.41 -8.13
N TYR A 21 14.47 6.54 -8.48
CA TYR A 21 14.02 6.48 -9.87
C TYR A 21 14.33 7.78 -10.61
N THR A 22 14.56 7.67 -11.91
CA THR A 22 14.56 8.85 -12.79
C THR A 22 13.14 9.39 -12.97
N SER A 23 13.01 10.60 -13.53
CA SER A 23 11.71 11.19 -13.86
C SER A 23 10.91 10.29 -14.81
N GLU A 24 11.56 9.67 -15.79
CA GLU A 24 10.96 8.75 -16.76
C GLU A 24 10.46 7.48 -16.07
N GLU A 25 11.25 6.93 -15.14
CA GLU A 25 10.88 5.74 -14.36
C GLU A 25 9.69 6.01 -13.42
N ILE A 26 9.62 7.21 -12.81
CA ILE A 26 8.46 7.64 -12.02
C ILE A 26 7.22 7.80 -12.89
N GLN A 27 7.34 8.39 -14.08
CA GLN A 27 6.24 8.52 -15.03
C GLN A 27 5.75 7.14 -15.52
N ALA A 28 6.67 6.18 -15.67
CA ALA A 28 6.35 4.81 -16.07
C ALA A 28 5.49 4.06 -15.04
N LEU A 29 5.38 4.52 -13.78
CA LEU A 29 4.46 3.95 -12.80
C LEU A 29 2.99 4.10 -13.21
N GLN A 30 2.65 5.16 -13.95
CA GLN A 30 1.30 5.46 -14.45
C GLN A 30 0.19 5.31 -13.39
N TYR A 31 0.51 5.59 -12.13
CA TYR A 31 -0.39 5.38 -11.01
C TYR A 31 -0.24 6.49 -9.99
N LEU A 32 -1.18 7.42 -10.05
CA LEU A 32 -1.13 8.69 -9.33
C LEU A 32 -0.95 8.54 -7.80
N PRO A 33 -1.64 7.61 -7.09
CA PRO A 33 -1.47 7.47 -5.65
C PRO A 33 -0.02 7.18 -5.24
N LEU A 34 0.64 6.24 -5.93
CA LEU A 34 2.04 5.93 -5.64
C LEU A 34 2.96 7.09 -6.02
N THR A 35 2.81 7.66 -7.22
CA THR A 35 3.63 8.80 -7.66
C THR A 35 3.56 9.98 -6.69
N HIS A 36 2.38 10.27 -6.13
CA HIS A 36 2.21 11.29 -5.09
C HIS A 36 3.00 10.98 -3.82
N GLN A 37 3.00 9.72 -3.37
CA GLN A 37 3.80 9.29 -2.22
C GLN A 37 5.30 9.39 -2.48
N VAL A 38 5.75 9.07 -3.71
CA VAL A 38 7.16 9.24 -4.11
C VAL A 38 7.57 10.70 -3.99
N HIS A 39 6.79 11.63 -4.55
CA HIS A 39 7.09 13.06 -4.45
C HIS A 39 7.11 13.57 -3.02
N LYS A 40 6.16 13.14 -2.17
CA LYS A 40 6.16 13.47 -0.75
C LYS A 40 7.43 13.01 -0.04
N ARG A 41 7.91 11.80 -0.33
CA ARG A 41 9.15 11.27 0.26
C ARG A 41 10.39 12.01 -0.22
N ILE A 42 10.45 12.38 -1.50
CA ILE A 42 11.52 13.21 -2.05
C ILE A 42 11.53 14.58 -1.37
N GLN A 43 10.36 15.21 -1.22
CA GLN A 43 10.22 16.49 -0.53
C GLN A 43 10.69 16.39 0.93
N PHE A 44 10.16 15.41 1.67
CA PHE A 44 10.56 15.16 3.05
C PHE A 44 12.07 14.95 3.20
N LEU A 45 12.68 14.13 2.33
CA LEU A 45 14.12 13.90 2.38
C LEU A 45 14.90 15.18 2.12
N ASN A 46 14.48 16.01 1.17
CA ASN A 46 15.14 17.29 0.89
C ASN A 46 15.04 18.25 2.09
N GLU A 47 13.86 18.35 2.71
CA GLU A 47 13.64 19.15 3.92
C GLU A 47 14.50 18.65 5.08
N PHE A 48 14.50 17.33 5.32
CA PHE A 48 15.31 16.69 6.37
C PHE A 48 16.81 16.91 6.15
N VAL A 49 17.30 16.76 4.91
CA VAL A 49 18.70 17.04 4.56
C VAL A 49 19.03 18.51 4.81
N ALA A 50 18.13 19.43 4.45
CA ALA A 50 18.33 20.87 4.66
C ALA A 50 18.36 21.25 6.15
N GLU A 51 17.56 20.59 6.98
CA GLU A 51 17.53 20.79 8.43
C GLU A 51 18.78 20.21 9.13
N VAL A 52 19.18 19.00 8.76
CA VAL A 52 20.24 18.26 9.42
C VAL A 52 21.64 18.72 8.98
N LYS A 53 21.79 19.17 7.73
CA LYS A 53 23.10 19.57 7.17
C LYS A 53 23.78 20.68 7.97
N PRO A 54 23.13 21.79 8.40
CA PRO A 54 23.76 22.81 9.24
C PRO A 54 24.28 22.27 10.58
N ALA A 55 23.54 21.36 11.22
CA ALA A 55 23.92 20.77 12.50
C ALA A 55 25.16 19.87 12.39
N ILE A 56 25.41 19.27 11.23
CA ILE A 56 26.54 18.37 10.98
C ILE A 56 27.74 19.09 10.35
N VAL A 57 27.51 20.02 9.41
CA VAL A 57 28.56 20.63 8.58
C VAL A 57 29.07 21.95 9.18
N GLY A 58 28.36 22.56 10.14
CA GLY A 58 28.68 23.87 10.71
C GLY A 58 29.62 23.87 11.92
N GLN A 59 30.06 22.71 12.41
CA GLN A 59 30.92 22.63 13.58
C GLN A 59 32.37 22.35 13.18
N ALA A 60 33.33 23.04 13.83
CA ALA A 60 34.73 22.72 13.66
C ALA A 60 34.98 21.25 14.05
N PRO A 61 35.80 20.49 13.29
CA PRO A 61 36.13 19.11 13.61
C PRO A 61 36.53 18.92 15.06
N GLN A 62 35.71 18.25 15.86
CA GLN A 62 36.07 17.88 17.23
C GLN A 62 36.09 16.36 17.40
N PRO A 63 37.00 15.82 18.24
CA PRO A 63 36.96 14.41 18.62
C PRO A 63 35.57 14.04 19.17
N GLY A 64 34.92 13.05 18.55
CA GLY A 64 33.56 12.64 18.95
C GLY A 64 32.42 13.28 18.16
N GLN A 65 32.69 14.16 17.19
CA GLN A 65 31.65 14.59 16.25
C GLN A 65 31.25 13.45 15.30
N PRO A 66 29.96 13.35 14.96
CA PRO A 66 29.48 12.34 14.05
C PRO A 66 30.10 12.55 12.65
N PHE A 67 30.42 11.45 11.97
CA PHE A 67 30.91 11.42 10.58
C PHE A 67 32.34 11.91 10.32
N ASN A 68 33.20 12.19 11.31
CA ASN A 68 34.64 12.46 11.11
C ASN A 68 34.97 13.46 9.96
N ASN A 69 34.16 14.51 9.78
CA ASN A 69 34.26 15.49 8.68
C ASN A 69 34.02 14.95 7.26
N TYR A 70 33.47 13.74 7.10
CA TYR A 70 33.01 13.26 5.80
C TYR A 70 31.85 14.13 5.31
N GLN A 71 31.92 14.52 4.03
CA GLN A 71 30.81 15.21 3.38
C GLN A 71 29.62 14.26 3.26
N ILE A 72 28.49 14.64 3.85
CA ILE A 72 27.24 13.89 3.71
C ILE A 72 26.54 14.36 2.45
N LEU A 73 26.42 13.45 1.48
CA LEU A 73 25.73 13.69 0.23
C LEU A 73 24.25 13.27 0.36
N PRO A 74 23.29 13.96 -0.30
CA PRO A 74 21.87 13.63 -0.21
C PRO A 74 21.56 12.16 -0.51
N HIS A 75 22.26 11.56 -1.48
CA HIS A 75 22.09 10.15 -1.82
C HIS A 75 22.54 9.20 -0.70
N ALA A 76 23.51 9.59 0.13
CA ALA A 76 23.95 8.78 1.27
C ALA A 76 22.89 8.77 2.37
N LEU A 77 22.21 9.90 2.60
CA LEU A 77 21.06 9.97 3.50
C LEU A 77 19.85 9.22 2.96
N ALA A 78 19.57 9.34 1.65
CA ALA A 78 18.53 8.53 0.98
C ALA A 78 18.80 7.03 1.15
N TRP A 79 20.05 6.60 0.93
CA TRP A 79 20.48 5.22 1.11
C TRP A 79 20.32 4.77 2.56
N ALA A 80 20.78 5.57 3.52
CA ALA A 80 20.68 5.23 4.95
C ALA A 80 19.21 5.14 5.41
N ALA A 81 18.36 6.08 5.00
CA ALA A 81 16.94 6.07 5.29
C ALA A 81 16.26 4.83 4.68
N THR A 82 16.58 4.49 3.43
CA THR A 82 16.05 3.31 2.75
C THR A 82 16.53 2.02 3.41
N ALA A 83 17.82 1.93 3.75
CA ALA A 83 18.38 0.78 4.45
C ALA A 83 17.70 0.57 5.80
N ALA A 84 17.38 1.65 6.53
CA ALA A 84 16.63 1.58 7.77
C ALA A 84 15.16 1.16 7.53
N SER A 85 14.43 1.84 6.63
CA SER A 85 13.00 1.60 6.43
C SER A 85 12.68 0.22 5.84
N SER A 86 13.56 -0.30 4.97
CA SER A 86 13.36 -1.60 4.31
C SER A 86 13.74 -2.81 5.16
N ARG A 87 14.47 -2.63 6.27
CA ARG A 87 15.10 -3.72 7.03
C ARG A 87 14.90 -3.64 8.54
N ALA A 88 14.38 -2.54 9.07
CA ALA A 88 14.18 -2.42 10.50
C ALA A 88 12.91 -3.17 10.93
N PHE A 89 13.04 -3.93 12.02
CA PHE A 89 11.94 -4.65 12.64
C PHE A 89 11.48 -3.92 13.89
N GLN A 90 10.18 -3.94 14.17
CA GLN A 90 9.70 -3.52 15.48
C GLN A 90 10.12 -4.57 16.51
N VAL A 91 10.82 -4.10 17.55
CA VAL A 91 11.27 -4.96 18.66
C VAL A 91 10.58 -4.49 19.93
N HIS A 92 9.82 -5.38 20.56
CA HIS A 92 9.04 -5.05 21.76
C HIS A 92 9.96 -5.00 22.98
N ARG A 93 10.51 -3.84 23.30
CA ARG A 93 11.35 -3.59 24.47
C ARG A 93 10.84 -2.38 25.24
N GLU A 94 11.33 -2.16 26.47
CA GLU A 94 11.06 -0.92 27.20
C GLU A 94 11.50 0.30 26.36
N GLY A 95 10.58 1.25 26.16
CA GLY A 95 10.77 2.40 25.27
C GLY A 95 10.52 2.13 23.78
N GLY A 96 10.23 0.88 23.39
CA GLY A 96 9.91 0.48 22.02
C GLY A 96 11.04 0.72 21.02
N GLY A 97 10.64 0.84 19.75
CA GLY A 97 11.50 1.25 18.66
C GLY A 97 11.81 0.18 17.62
N SER A 98 12.33 0.64 16.50
CA SER A 98 12.75 -0.20 15.38
C SER A 98 14.24 -0.52 15.48
N SER A 99 14.61 -1.76 15.17
CA SER A 99 16.00 -2.23 15.18
C SER A 99 16.36 -2.91 13.87
N LEU A 100 17.57 -2.66 13.39
CA LEU A 100 18.18 -3.47 12.34
C LEU A 100 18.68 -4.76 12.98
N LEU A 101 18.27 -5.90 12.42
CA LEU A 101 18.56 -7.23 12.94
C LEU A 101 19.48 -7.97 11.97
N PRO A 102 20.81 -7.92 12.15
CA PRO A 102 21.75 -8.61 11.28
C PRO A 102 21.39 -10.09 11.12
N LEU A 103 21.53 -10.62 9.91
CA LEU A 103 21.15 -11.98 9.48
C LEU A 103 19.64 -12.19 9.35
N VAL A 104 18.83 -11.71 10.28
CA VAL A 104 17.36 -11.82 10.22
C VAL A 104 16.81 -11.01 9.04
N ASP A 105 17.33 -9.80 8.85
CA ASP A 105 16.94 -8.89 7.77
C ASP A 105 17.38 -9.33 6.36
N MET A 106 18.07 -10.47 6.25
CA MET A 106 18.41 -11.12 4.98
C MET A 106 17.31 -12.08 4.50
N CYS A 107 16.35 -12.44 5.36
CA CYS A 107 15.25 -13.31 4.99
C CYS A 107 14.24 -12.55 4.12
N ASN A 108 14.02 -13.02 2.89
CA ASN A 108 13.08 -12.38 1.97
C ASN A 108 11.61 -12.55 2.40
N HIS A 109 10.73 -11.76 1.78
CA HIS A 109 9.29 -11.80 1.99
C HIS A 109 8.59 -12.99 1.31
N SER A 110 7.61 -13.57 1.98
CA SER A 110 6.61 -14.47 1.40
C SER A 110 5.30 -14.43 2.20
N PHE A 111 4.16 -14.49 1.52
CA PHE A 111 2.85 -14.71 2.15
C PHE A 111 2.62 -16.17 2.58
N THR A 112 3.51 -17.07 2.16
CA THR A 112 3.61 -18.46 2.59
C THR A 112 5.00 -18.65 3.22
N PRO A 113 5.22 -18.12 4.44
CA PRO A 113 6.53 -18.07 5.04
C PRO A 113 7.03 -19.48 5.41
N THR A 114 8.34 -19.67 5.32
CA THR A 114 9.01 -20.91 5.76
C THR A 114 9.63 -20.75 7.15
N GLY A 115 9.74 -19.50 7.63
CA GLY A 115 10.13 -19.20 9.00
C GLY A 115 9.31 -18.09 9.63
N ARG A 116 9.41 -18.00 10.96
CA ARG A 116 8.75 -16.99 11.79
C ARG A 116 9.75 -16.38 12.74
N LEU A 117 9.70 -15.06 12.89
CA LEU A 117 10.46 -14.33 13.90
C LEU A 117 9.70 -14.42 15.23
N LEU A 118 10.31 -15.05 16.23
CA LEU A 118 9.87 -15.07 17.61
C LEU A 118 10.68 -14.08 18.42
N GLN A 119 10.03 -13.52 19.44
CA GLN A 119 10.67 -12.66 20.40
C GLN A 119 10.40 -13.18 21.81
N HIS A 120 11.46 -13.37 22.57
CA HIS A 120 11.43 -13.86 23.94
C HIS A 120 11.92 -12.77 24.89
N SER A 121 11.16 -12.51 25.96
CA SER A 121 11.64 -11.72 27.08
C SER A 121 12.69 -12.52 27.84
N SER A 122 13.83 -11.90 28.15
CA SER A 122 14.85 -12.52 28.98
C SER A 122 14.82 -11.89 30.37
N GLU A 123 14.66 -12.69 31.42
CA GLU A 123 14.79 -12.21 32.80
C GLU A 123 16.22 -11.81 33.17
N SER A 124 17.21 -12.31 32.40
CA SER A 124 18.64 -12.11 32.64
C SER A 124 19.29 -11.04 31.75
N GLN A 125 18.60 -10.59 30.69
CA GLN A 125 19.12 -9.59 29.75
C GLN A 125 18.15 -8.43 29.63
N SER A 126 18.68 -7.21 29.53
CA SER A 126 17.87 -6.01 29.33
C SER A 126 17.25 -5.89 27.94
N LEU A 127 17.71 -6.71 26.98
CA LEU A 127 17.19 -6.76 25.61
C LEU A 127 16.49 -8.10 25.35
N PRO A 128 15.43 -8.11 24.54
CA PRO A 128 14.76 -9.35 24.16
C PRO A 128 15.66 -10.20 23.25
N VAL A 129 15.47 -11.52 23.33
CA VAL A 129 16.09 -12.48 22.42
C VAL A 129 15.17 -12.66 21.22
N LEU A 130 15.73 -12.61 20.01
CA LEU A 130 15.00 -12.75 18.74
C LEU A 130 15.47 -14.02 18.04
N GLU A 131 14.53 -14.89 17.66
CA GLU A 131 14.80 -16.19 17.06
C GLU A 131 14.01 -16.36 15.77
N VAL A 132 14.67 -16.81 14.70
CA VAL A 132 13.96 -17.23 13.48
C VAL A 132 13.79 -18.75 13.56
N VAL A 133 12.55 -19.19 13.70
CA VAL A 133 12.19 -20.61 13.74
C VAL A 133 11.60 -21.04 12.41
N ALA A 134 11.90 -22.26 11.98
CA ALA A 134 11.27 -22.84 10.79
C ALA A 134 9.81 -23.21 11.10
N GLU A 135 8.89 -22.90 10.20
CA GLU A 135 7.46 -23.25 10.30
C GLU A 135 7.15 -24.64 9.72
N LYS A 136 8.13 -25.25 9.06
CA LYS A 136 8.06 -26.59 8.47
C LYS A 136 9.46 -27.17 8.32
N ASP A 137 9.54 -28.46 8.03
CA ASP A 137 10.79 -29.09 7.60
C ASP A 137 11.27 -28.44 6.29
N LEU A 138 12.55 -28.07 6.25
CA LEU A 138 13.17 -27.41 5.10
C LEU A 138 14.16 -28.34 4.43
N GLU A 139 14.08 -28.42 3.11
CA GLU A 139 15.06 -29.16 2.32
C GLU A 139 16.37 -28.37 2.18
N LYS A 140 17.47 -29.09 1.94
CA LYS A 140 18.76 -28.45 1.68
C LYS A 140 18.64 -27.55 0.44
N GLY A 141 18.90 -26.25 0.62
CA GLY A 141 18.82 -25.24 -0.43
C GLY A 141 17.46 -24.53 -0.51
N GLU A 142 16.48 -24.91 0.31
CA GLU A 142 15.25 -24.14 0.45
C GLU A 142 15.50 -22.83 1.20
N ASN A 143 14.91 -21.73 0.71
CA ASN A 143 15.09 -20.42 1.31
C ASN A 143 14.27 -20.27 2.60
N VAL A 144 14.90 -19.69 3.62
CA VAL A 144 14.19 -19.16 4.80
C VAL A 144 13.59 -17.81 4.41
N VAL A 145 12.26 -17.74 4.40
CA VAL A 145 11.50 -16.54 4.05
C VAL A 145 10.51 -16.21 5.17
N LEU A 146 10.35 -14.92 5.46
CA LEU A 146 9.48 -14.38 6.48
C LEU A 146 8.26 -13.70 5.86
N ASN A 147 7.22 -13.48 6.66
CA ASN A 147 6.11 -12.61 6.27
C ASN A 147 6.36 -11.20 6.85
N TYR A 148 6.37 -10.18 5.99
CA TYR A 148 6.60 -8.78 6.38
C TYR A 148 5.30 -8.10 6.84
N GLY A 149 4.18 -8.81 6.76
CA GLY A 149 2.85 -8.30 7.06
C GLY A 149 1.96 -8.21 5.82
N PRO A 150 0.69 -7.77 6.00
CA PRO A 150 -0.31 -7.67 4.94
C PRO A 150 -0.09 -6.42 4.06
N LEU A 151 1.07 -6.34 3.40
CA LEU A 151 1.49 -5.17 2.61
C LEU A 151 1.00 -5.26 1.16
N SER A 152 0.47 -4.16 0.61
CA SER A 152 0.14 -4.05 -0.81
C SER A 152 1.38 -3.85 -1.67
N ASN A 153 1.26 -4.00 -2.99
CA ASN A 153 2.38 -3.74 -3.89
C ASN A 153 2.81 -2.25 -3.88
N ASP A 154 1.93 -1.33 -3.46
CA ASP A 154 2.28 0.08 -3.26
C ASP A 154 3.36 0.21 -2.18
N ILE A 155 3.15 -0.44 -1.03
CA ILE A 155 4.09 -0.40 0.10
C ILE A 155 5.32 -1.25 -0.20
N LEU A 156 5.16 -2.44 -0.77
CA LEU A 156 6.30 -3.30 -1.14
C LEU A 156 7.24 -2.60 -2.11
N LEU A 157 6.70 -1.90 -3.12
CA LEU A 157 7.56 -1.16 -4.05
C LEU A 157 8.17 0.07 -3.37
N LEU A 158 7.37 0.84 -2.64
CA LEU A 158 7.78 2.11 -2.06
C LEU A 158 8.82 1.96 -0.93
N ASP A 159 8.69 0.93 -0.10
CA ASP A 159 9.54 0.70 1.07
C ASP A 159 10.59 -0.40 0.88
N TYR A 160 10.33 -1.38 0.02
CA TYR A 160 11.20 -2.56 -0.13
C TYR A 160 11.77 -2.76 -1.54
N GLY A 161 11.27 -2.04 -2.55
CA GLY A 161 11.82 -2.03 -3.90
C GLY A 161 11.45 -3.26 -4.74
N PHE A 162 10.33 -3.93 -4.46
CA PHE A 162 9.86 -5.06 -5.26
C PHE A 162 8.33 -5.11 -5.33
N VAL A 163 7.80 -5.90 -6.27
CA VAL A 163 6.37 -6.19 -6.41
C VAL A 163 6.11 -7.69 -6.42
N MET A 164 4.95 -8.11 -5.92
CA MET A 164 4.54 -9.50 -5.81
C MET A 164 3.35 -9.78 -6.74
N PRO A 165 3.51 -10.64 -7.77
CA PRO A 165 2.44 -10.92 -8.73
C PRO A 165 1.16 -11.52 -8.16
N LYS A 166 1.26 -12.28 -7.06
CA LYS A 166 0.13 -12.94 -6.38
C LYS A 166 0.01 -12.42 -4.94
N ASN A 167 -0.11 -11.11 -4.79
CA ASN A 167 -0.23 -10.48 -3.49
C ASN A 167 -1.72 -10.40 -3.06
N PRO A 168 -2.14 -11.14 -2.01
CA PRO A 168 -3.53 -11.14 -1.55
C PRO A 168 -3.94 -9.84 -0.85
N ASN A 169 -2.99 -8.95 -0.53
CA ASN A 169 -3.22 -7.67 0.13
C ASN A 169 -3.11 -6.49 -0.84
N ASP A 170 -2.87 -6.76 -2.13
CA ASP A 170 -2.77 -5.71 -3.14
C ASP A 170 -4.15 -5.11 -3.44
N ARG A 171 -4.18 -3.80 -3.57
CA ARG A 171 -5.39 -3.00 -3.67
C ARG A 171 -5.15 -1.75 -4.49
N VAL A 172 -6.20 -1.21 -5.12
CA VAL A 172 -6.18 0.09 -5.78
C VAL A 172 -6.79 1.13 -4.85
N GLU A 173 -6.07 2.21 -4.61
CA GLU A 173 -6.52 3.33 -3.80
C GLU A 173 -7.31 4.33 -4.65
N LEU A 174 -8.48 4.71 -4.16
CA LEU A 174 -9.37 5.70 -4.74
C LEU A 174 -9.76 6.71 -3.67
N ARG A 175 -10.04 7.94 -4.09
CA ARG A 175 -10.68 8.93 -3.23
C ARG A 175 -12.19 8.74 -3.33
N TYR A 176 -12.85 8.58 -2.19
CA TYR A 176 -14.29 8.71 -2.05
C TYR A 176 -14.68 10.14 -2.38
N ASP A 177 -15.38 10.30 -3.49
CA ASP A 177 -15.77 11.58 -4.06
C ASP A 177 -17.10 11.42 -4.79
N ASP A 178 -18.04 12.31 -4.52
CA ASP A 178 -19.41 12.22 -5.03
C ASP A 178 -19.45 12.34 -6.56
N GLN A 179 -18.57 13.15 -7.14
CA GLN A 179 -18.47 13.30 -8.59
C GLN A 179 -17.91 12.02 -9.23
N LEU A 180 -16.90 11.39 -8.62
CA LEU A 180 -16.39 10.11 -9.09
C LEU A 180 -17.46 9.00 -9.05
N LEU A 181 -18.24 8.93 -7.98
CA LEU A 181 -19.34 7.98 -7.85
C LEU A 181 -20.45 8.21 -8.88
N HIS A 182 -20.78 9.47 -9.15
CA HIS A 182 -21.72 9.84 -10.19
C HIS A 182 -21.21 9.39 -11.58
N MET A 183 -19.94 9.67 -11.90
CA MET A 183 -19.34 9.20 -13.15
C MET A 183 -19.34 7.68 -13.27
N ALA A 184 -19.09 6.96 -12.17
CA ALA A 184 -19.16 5.50 -12.14
C ALA A 184 -20.57 4.99 -12.46
N CYS A 185 -21.61 5.63 -11.91
CA CYS A 185 -23.00 5.30 -12.24
C CYS A 185 -23.31 5.50 -13.73
N LEU A 186 -22.82 6.59 -14.33
CA LEU A 186 -22.98 6.87 -15.76
C LEU A 186 -22.33 5.78 -16.63
N VAL A 187 -21.07 5.43 -16.35
CA VAL A 187 -20.34 4.37 -17.07
C VAL A 187 -21.06 3.02 -16.95
N ALA A 188 -21.59 2.72 -15.76
CA ALA A 188 -22.31 1.49 -15.48
C ALA A 188 -23.80 1.51 -15.86
N LYS A 189 -24.30 2.61 -16.44
CA LYS A 189 -25.72 2.81 -16.81
C LYS A 189 -26.69 2.58 -15.64
N VAL A 190 -26.31 3.02 -14.45
CA VAL A 190 -27.13 3.00 -13.24
C VAL A 190 -27.90 4.31 -13.12
N ASN A 191 -29.19 4.25 -12.77
CA ASN A 191 -29.98 5.45 -12.56
C ASN A 191 -29.45 6.27 -11.36
N ILE A 192 -29.36 7.59 -11.53
CA ILE A 192 -28.56 8.53 -10.73
C ILE A 192 -29.41 9.28 -9.70
N ASP A 193 -30.73 9.08 -9.68
CA ASP A 193 -31.68 9.90 -8.90
C ASP A 193 -31.29 10.08 -7.41
N SER A 194 -30.46 9.19 -6.84
CA SER A 194 -30.01 9.22 -5.44
C SER A 194 -28.70 9.99 -5.14
N PHE A 195 -27.93 10.48 -6.13
CA PHE A 195 -26.60 11.07 -5.91
C PHE A 195 -26.52 12.60 -5.91
N LYS A 196 -27.60 13.31 -6.23
CA LYS A 196 -27.53 14.77 -6.39
C LYS A 196 -27.43 15.53 -5.07
N ASP A 197 -28.10 15.05 -4.02
CA ASP A 197 -28.10 15.67 -2.70
C ASP A 197 -28.31 14.60 -1.60
N PRO A 198 -27.26 14.19 -0.87
CA PRO A 198 -27.41 13.18 0.17
C PRO A 198 -28.28 13.69 1.32
N THR A 199 -29.22 12.86 1.76
CA THR A 199 -30.11 13.12 2.89
C THR A 199 -29.33 13.15 4.22
N THR A 200 -29.92 13.74 5.26
CA THR A 200 -29.33 13.78 6.61
C THR A 200 -28.99 12.38 7.15
N SER A 201 -29.84 11.38 6.89
CA SER A 201 -29.60 9.99 7.30
C SER A 201 -28.39 9.37 6.57
N GLN A 202 -28.25 9.64 5.27
CA GLN A 202 -27.10 9.19 4.49
C GLN A 202 -25.80 9.84 5.00
N LEU A 203 -25.81 11.17 5.21
CA LEU A 203 -24.66 11.90 5.75
C LEU A 203 -24.25 11.38 7.13
N ALA A 204 -25.21 11.09 8.01
CA ALA A 204 -24.93 10.53 9.34
C ALA A 204 -24.22 9.17 9.25
N LEU A 205 -24.64 8.29 8.33
CA LEU A 205 -23.97 7.00 8.09
C LEU A 205 -22.59 7.18 7.45
N LEU A 206 -22.42 8.10 6.48
CA LEU A 206 -21.11 8.41 5.90
C LEU A 206 -20.13 8.97 6.94
N THR A 207 -20.59 9.77 7.90
CA THR A 207 -19.77 10.20 9.04
C THR A 207 -19.38 9.03 9.94
N ARG A 208 -20.31 8.11 10.23
CA ARG A 208 -19.99 6.87 10.99
C ARG A 208 -19.00 5.97 10.25
N LEU A 209 -19.01 5.98 8.91
CA LEU A 209 -18.03 5.31 8.06
C LEU A 209 -16.70 6.10 7.93
N ASN A 210 -16.56 7.25 8.58
CA ASN A 210 -15.39 8.12 8.48
C ASN A 210 -15.09 8.58 7.03
N LEU A 211 -16.14 8.76 6.20
CA LEU A 211 -16.05 9.23 4.81
C LEU A 211 -16.59 10.66 4.62
N HIS A 212 -17.25 11.21 5.65
CA HIS A 212 -17.78 12.58 5.65
C HIS A 212 -17.44 13.31 6.96
N GLY A 213 -17.00 14.57 6.85
CA GLY A 213 -16.63 15.43 7.97
C GLY A 213 -15.19 15.98 7.88
N PRO A 214 -14.82 16.97 8.72
CA PRO A 214 -13.56 17.71 8.63
C PRO A 214 -12.30 16.88 8.87
N SER A 215 -12.42 15.74 9.56
CA SER A 215 -11.30 14.82 9.86
C SER A 215 -11.48 13.44 9.21
N SER A 216 -12.30 13.35 8.16
CA SER A 216 -12.61 12.09 7.49
C SER A 216 -11.45 11.54 6.67
N SER A 217 -11.34 10.21 6.61
CA SER A 217 -10.40 9.53 5.71
C SER A 217 -11.14 9.07 4.47
N GLN A 218 -11.16 9.94 3.47
CA GLN A 218 -11.83 9.70 2.19
C GLN A 218 -11.07 8.73 1.28
N MET A 219 -9.96 8.13 1.72
CA MET A 219 -9.28 7.09 0.95
C MET A 219 -10.01 5.77 1.14
N VAL A 220 -10.36 5.12 0.03
CA VAL A 220 -11.03 3.82 -0.03
C VAL A 220 -10.38 2.93 -1.09
N THR A 221 -10.67 1.63 -1.06
CA THR A 221 -9.95 0.68 -1.92
C THR A 221 -10.82 -0.33 -2.68
N LEU A 222 -10.33 -0.71 -3.85
CA LEU A 222 -10.78 -1.86 -4.64
C LEU A 222 -9.72 -2.96 -4.56
N GLY A 223 -10.15 -4.20 -4.33
CA GLY A 223 -9.25 -5.34 -4.07
C GLY A 223 -8.77 -5.41 -2.61
N GLY A 224 -7.74 -6.20 -2.39
CA GLY A 224 -7.30 -6.65 -1.07
C GLY A 224 -7.81 -8.06 -0.76
N THR A 225 -8.02 -8.35 0.52
CA THR A 225 -8.58 -9.65 0.97
C THR A 225 -10.02 -9.86 0.52
N GLU A 226 -10.72 -8.77 0.21
CA GLU A 226 -12.07 -8.74 -0.33
C GLU A 226 -12.08 -8.01 -1.69
N LEU A 227 -13.18 -8.12 -2.44
CA LEU A 227 -13.31 -7.42 -3.74
C LEU A 227 -13.29 -5.89 -3.57
N VAL A 228 -13.86 -5.38 -2.48
CA VAL A 228 -14.05 -3.95 -2.22
C VAL A 228 -13.93 -3.74 -0.72
N GLU A 229 -13.32 -2.63 -0.32
CA GLU A 229 -13.29 -2.22 1.08
C GLU A 229 -14.71 -2.02 1.65
N GLY A 230 -14.95 -2.55 2.84
CA GLY A 230 -16.27 -2.50 3.48
C GLY A 230 -16.87 -1.09 3.58
N ARG A 231 -16.06 -0.07 3.89
CA ARG A 231 -16.52 1.33 3.93
C ARG A 231 -17.05 1.83 2.60
N LEU A 232 -16.37 1.50 1.49
CA LEU A 232 -16.82 1.86 0.15
C LEU A 232 -18.09 1.12 -0.23
N LEU A 233 -18.16 -0.19 0.07
CA LEU A 233 -19.37 -0.99 -0.15
C LEU A 233 -20.58 -0.39 0.58
N ALA A 234 -20.42 -0.11 1.87
CA ALA A 234 -21.46 0.50 2.70
C ALA A 234 -21.87 1.88 2.18
N ALA A 235 -20.90 2.73 1.83
CA ALA A 235 -21.20 4.06 1.32
C ALA A 235 -22.00 4.02 0.03
N VAL A 236 -21.64 3.16 -0.93
CA VAL A 236 -22.38 3.03 -2.19
C VAL A 236 -23.81 2.50 -1.95
N ARG A 237 -23.99 1.53 -1.03
CA ARG A 237 -25.33 1.04 -0.62
C ARG A 237 -26.18 2.17 -0.03
N VAL A 238 -25.61 2.94 0.89
CA VAL A 238 -26.25 4.08 1.54
C VAL A 238 -26.64 5.14 0.51
N MET A 239 -25.76 5.45 -0.44
CA MET A 239 -26.06 6.43 -1.49
C MET A 239 -27.15 5.96 -2.46
N HIS A 240 -27.37 4.65 -2.64
CA HIS A 240 -28.46 4.11 -3.46
C HIS A 240 -29.78 3.93 -2.72
N ALA A 241 -29.82 4.09 -1.39
CA ALA A 241 -31.05 4.03 -0.62
C ALA A 241 -32.02 5.13 -1.06
N GLN A 242 -33.27 4.78 -1.31
CA GLN A 242 -34.28 5.72 -1.83
C GLN A 242 -35.20 6.22 -0.72
N ASP A 243 -35.51 5.36 0.24
CA ASP A 243 -36.32 5.72 1.39
C ASP A 243 -35.40 5.88 2.62
N PRO A 244 -35.34 7.07 3.25
CA PRO A 244 -34.60 7.27 4.49
C PRO A 244 -35.00 6.29 5.61
N MET A 245 -36.20 5.72 5.56
CA MET A 245 -36.64 4.69 6.51
C MET A 245 -35.88 3.37 6.36
N GLU A 246 -35.35 3.04 5.17
CA GLU A 246 -34.50 1.85 4.96
C GLU A 246 -33.17 1.94 5.72
N LEU A 247 -32.76 3.16 6.06
CA LEU A 247 -31.52 3.44 6.79
C LEU A 247 -31.73 3.54 8.30
N LEU A 248 -32.98 3.52 8.77
CA LEU A 248 -33.28 3.45 10.20
C LEU A 248 -32.92 2.07 10.73
N ASP A 249 -32.14 2.03 11.80
CA ASP A 249 -31.70 0.81 12.49
C ASP A 249 -30.92 -0.20 11.63
N VAL A 250 -30.41 0.21 10.46
CA VAL A 250 -29.56 -0.65 9.63
C VAL A 250 -28.23 -0.93 10.33
N ASP A 251 -27.85 -2.21 10.37
CA ASP A 251 -26.56 -2.61 10.91
C ASP A 251 -25.41 -2.19 9.98
N LEU A 252 -24.43 -1.49 10.58
CA LEU A 252 -23.28 -0.97 9.85
C LEU A 252 -22.32 -2.08 9.42
N GLU A 253 -22.26 -3.18 10.17
CA GLU A 253 -21.45 -4.35 9.79
C GLU A 253 -22.07 -5.06 8.59
N ALA A 254 -23.39 -5.26 8.61
CA ALA A 254 -24.13 -5.78 7.46
C ALA A 254 -23.95 -4.93 6.19
N LEU A 255 -23.90 -3.59 6.32
CA LEU A 255 -23.63 -2.70 5.18
C LEU A 255 -22.20 -2.83 4.62
N GLN A 256 -21.23 -3.25 5.43
CA GLN A 256 -19.82 -3.36 5.03
C GLN A 256 -19.44 -4.76 4.50
N THR A 257 -20.37 -5.72 4.56
CA THR A 257 -20.10 -7.14 4.26
C THR A 257 -20.95 -7.66 3.10
N TRP A 258 -20.45 -8.70 2.42
CA TRP A 258 -21.17 -9.39 1.36
C TRP A 258 -22.10 -10.47 1.94
N ASN A 259 -23.31 -10.07 2.30
CA ASN A 259 -24.30 -10.95 2.92
C ASN A 259 -25.08 -11.79 1.91
N GLN A 260 -25.55 -12.98 2.33
CA GLN A 260 -26.46 -13.81 1.52
C GLN A 260 -27.78 -13.08 1.24
N SER A 261 -28.30 -12.37 2.24
CA SER A 261 -29.44 -11.46 2.09
C SER A 261 -28.91 -10.02 2.11
N PRO A 262 -29.05 -9.25 1.02
CA PRO A 262 -28.58 -7.87 0.99
C PRO A 262 -29.32 -6.99 2.01
N PRO A 263 -28.61 -6.14 2.78
CA PRO A 263 -29.20 -5.39 3.90
C PRO A 263 -30.25 -4.37 3.47
N LEU A 264 -30.14 -3.82 2.26
CA LEU A 264 -31.07 -2.84 1.69
C LEU A 264 -31.87 -3.43 0.50
N GLY A 265 -31.95 -4.76 0.40
CA GLY A 265 -32.66 -5.46 -0.64
C GLY A 265 -31.91 -5.60 -1.98
N VAL A 266 -32.43 -6.48 -2.83
CA VAL A 266 -31.76 -6.94 -4.08
C VAL A 266 -31.58 -5.83 -5.11
N LEU A 267 -32.54 -4.90 -5.21
CA LEU A 267 -32.46 -3.79 -6.16
C LEU A 267 -31.37 -2.78 -5.78
N ASN A 268 -31.21 -2.47 -4.49
CA ASN A 268 -30.10 -1.65 -4.00
C ASN A 268 -28.76 -2.35 -4.28
N GLU A 269 -28.67 -3.64 -3.96
CA GLU A 269 -27.44 -4.43 -4.16
C GLU A 269 -27.01 -4.46 -5.63
N ARG A 270 -27.96 -4.63 -6.56
CA ARG A 270 -27.70 -4.57 -8.01
C ARG A 270 -27.14 -3.21 -8.42
N LYS A 271 -27.72 -2.10 -7.96
CA LYS A 271 -27.21 -0.76 -8.25
C LYS A 271 -25.81 -0.56 -7.66
N THR A 272 -25.61 -1.01 -6.43
CA THR A 272 -24.32 -0.97 -5.73
C THR A 272 -23.23 -1.68 -6.51
N ILE A 273 -23.43 -2.95 -6.86
CA ILE A 273 -22.47 -3.76 -7.60
C ILE A 273 -22.13 -3.10 -8.94
N ARG A 274 -23.13 -2.59 -9.66
CA ARG A 274 -22.92 -1.90 -10.93
C ARG A 274 -22.13 -0.61 -10.77
N THR A 275 -22.40 0.21 -9.75
CA THR A 275 -21.60 1.41 -9.46
C THR A 275 -20.15 1.04 -9.12
N LEU A 276 -19.92 -0.02 -8.35
CA LEU A 276 -18.56 -0.51 -8.04
C LEU A 276 -17.84 -1.03 -9.30
N ILE A 277 -18.55 -1.70 -10.21
CA ILE A 277 -18.01 -2.06 -11.54
C ILE A 277 -17.62 -0.79 -12.32
N GLY A 278 -18.49 0.23 -12.32
CA GLY A 278 -18.21 1.52 -12.96
C GLY A 278 -16.95 2.20 -12.39
N LEU A 279 -16.76 2.16 -11.07
CA LEU A 279 -15.54 2.67 -10.42
C LEU A 279 -14.31 1.90 -10.88
N GLY A 280 -14.38 0.57 -10.92
CA GLY A 280 -13.29 -0.26 -11.43
C GLY A 280 -12.94 0.06 -12.89
N MET A 281 -13.96 0.29 -13.73
CA MET A 281 -13.77 0.67 -15.14
C MET A 281 -13.12 2.06 -15.29
N LEU A 282 -13.54 3.03 -14.49
CA LEU A 282 -12.94 4.37 -14.48
C LEU A 282 -11.48 4.33 -14.00
N ALA A 283 -11.21 3.57 -12.93
CA ALA A 283 -9.86 3.37 -12.42
C ALA A 283 -8.97 2.71 -13.48
N LEU A 284 -9.47 1.71 -14.19
CA LEU A 284 -8.73 1.03 -15.26
C LEU A 284 -8.46 1.97 -16.44
N ALA A 285 -9.46 2.76 -16.85
CA ALA A 285 -9.34 3.73 -17.94
C ALA A 285 -8.41 4.92 -17.61
N SER A 286 -8.05 5.10 -16.34
CA SER A 286 -7.08 6.13 -15.92
C SER A 286 -5.64 5.77 -16.29
N PHE A 287 -5.35 4.50 -16.59
CA PHE A 287 -4.03 4.07 -17.06
C PHE A 287 -3.87 4.42 -18.55
N PRO A 288 -2.80 5.14 -18.93
CA PRO A 288 -2.58 5.53 -20.32
C PRO A 288 -2.29 4.37 -21.29
N THR A 289 -1.84 3.22 -20.79
CA THR A 289 -1.51 2.05 -21.61
C THR A 289 -2.36 0.84 -21.26
N GLU A 290 -2.46 -0.09 -22.20
CA GLU A 290 -3.08 -1.41 -22.02
C GLU A 290 -2.07 -2.44 -21.47
N ILE A 291 -2.55 -3.63 -21.10
CA ILE A 291 -1.69 -4.67 -20.51
C ILE A 291 -0.75 -5.27 -21.59
N GLU A 292 -1.23 -5.36 -22.83
CA GLU A 292 -0.53 -5.91 -23.99
C GLU A 292 0.62 -4.99 -24.41
N GLU A 293 0.41 -3.67 -24.36
CA GLU A 293 1.44 -2.67 -24.61
C GLU A 293 2.56 -2.76 -23.57
N ASP A 294 2.20 -2.90 -22.29
CA ASP A 294 3.16 -3.06 -21.20
C ASP A 294 3.99 -4.35 -21.33
N GLN A 295 3.35 -5.46 -21.71
CA GLN A 295 4.05 -6.71 -21.98
C GLN A 295 5.05 -6.55 -23.12
N SER A 296 4.65 -5.85 -24.17
CA SER A 296 5.51 -5.59 -25.32
C SER A 296 6.70 -4.72 -24.91
N GLU A 297 6.51 -3.75 -24.01
CA GLU A 297 7.59 -2.91 -23.49
C GLU A 297 8.59 -3.70 -22.64
N LEU A 298 8.12 -4.63 -21.79
CA LEU A 298 8.99 -5.47 -20.94
C LEU A 298 9.97 -6.35 -21.73
N VAL A 299 9.61 -6.71 -22.97
CA VAL A 299 10.40 -7.58 -23.86
C VAL A 299 11.48 -6.81 -24.63
N LYS A 300 11.42 -5.47 -24.71
CA LYS A 300 12.32 -4.64 -25.54
C LYS A 300 13.81 -4.62 -25.12
N GLY A 301 14.21 -5.36 -24.08
CA GLY A 301 15.61 -5.62 -23.72
C GLY A 301 16.40 -4.46 -23.10
N ASP A 302 16.13 -3.22 -23.51
CA ASP A 302 16.93 -2.02 -23.16
C ASP A 302 16.31 -1.16 -22.04
N ILE A 303 15.59 -1.78 -21.09
CA ILE A 303 14.98 -1.08 -19.96
C ILE A 303 15.72 -1.38 -18.66
N SER A 304 15.88 -0.36 -17.81
CA SER A 304 16.47 -0.49 -16.48
C SER A 304 15.64 -1.40 -15.57
N GLU A 305 16.24 -1.88 -14.48
CA GLU A 305 15.54 -2.66 -13.46
C GLU A 305 14.38 -1.88 -12.81
N ASN A 306 14.60 -0.60 -12.49
CA ASN A 306 13.59 0.29 -11.93
C ASN A 306 12.42 0.51 -12.91
N HIS A 307 12.71 0.73 -14.19
CA HIS A 307 11.70 0.89 -15.23
C HIS A 307 10.88 -0.40 -15.41
N ARG A 308 11.56 -1.55 -15.39
CA ARG A 308 10.92 -2.88 -15.41
C ARG A 308 9.97 -3.05 -14.23
N LEU A 309 10.39 -2.69 -13.01
CA LEU A 309 9.54 -2.74 -11.82
C LEU A 309 8.35 -1.80 -11.92
N ALA A 310 8.53 -0.60 -12.50
CA ALA A 310 7.44 0.34 -12.72
C ALA A 310 6.37 -0.22 -13.67
N ILE A 311 6.78 -0.84 -14.77
CA ILE A 311 5.87 -1.51 -15.72
C ILE A 311 5.17 -2.70 -15.05
N GLN A 312 5.93 -3.55 -14.34
CA GLN A 312 5.35 -4.70 -13.62
C GLN A 312 4.31 -4.22 -12.59
N PHE A 313 4.59 -3.16 -11.83
CA PHE A 313 3.67 -2.57 -10.88
C PHE A 313 2.34 -2.16 -11.54
N ARG A 314 2.38 -1.32 -12.59
CA ARG A 314 1.15 -0.85 -13.24
C ARG A 314 0.35 -1.98 -13.88
N MET A 315 1.02 -3.00 -14.43
CA MET A 315 0.36 -4.19 -14.94
C MET A 315 -0.39 -4.96 -13.86
N LEU A 316 0.21 -5.11 -12.67
CA LEU A 316 -0.44 -5.78 -11.54
C LEU A 316 -1.67 -4.99 -11.07
N LYS A 317 -1.61 -3.65 -11.03
CA LYS A 317 -2.78 -2.80 -10.72
C LYS A 317 -3.90 -2.97 -11.76
N LYS A 318 -3.58 -2.99 -13.05
CA LYS A 318 -4.59 -3.22 -14.11
C LYS A 318 -5.23 -4.61 -14.00
N ARG A 319 -4.44 -5.66 -13.76
CA ARG A 319 -4.96 -7.03 -13.57
C ARG A 319 -5.86 -7.14 -12.34
N LEU A 320 -5.44 -6.54 -11.22
CA LEU A 320 -6.24 -6.48 -10.00
C LEU A 320 -7.62 -5.83 -10.24
N LEU A 321 -7.66 -4.72 -10.99
CA LEU A 321 -8.93 -4.07 -11.34
C LEU A 321 -9.82 -4.97 -12.22
N LEU A 322 -9.24 -5.63 -13.22
CA LEU A 322 -9.97 -6.58 -14.07
C LEU A 322 -10.55 -7.75 -13.27
N ASP A 323 -9.75 -8.33 -12.37
CA ASP A 323 -10.18 -9.43 -11.50
C ASP A 323 -11.27 -8.98 -10.53
N THR A 324 -11.15 -7.77 -9.97
CA THR A 324 -12.16 -7.16 -9.11
C THR A 324 -13.48 -6.94 -9.85
N ILE A 325 -13.44 -6.36 -11.06
CA ILE A 325 -14.62 -6.17 -11.92
C ILE A 325 -15.26 -7.51 -12.25
N LYS A 326 -14.47 -8.53 -12.58
CA LYS A 326 -14.97 -9.88 -12.87
C LYS A 326 -15.65 -10.50 -11.64
N GLY A 327 -15.05 -10.36 -10.46
CA GLY A 327 -15.62 -10.82 -9.20
C GLY A 327 -16.95 -10.11 -8.86
N LEU A 328 -17.02 -8.80 -9.08
CA LEU A 328 -18.25 -8.02 -8.89
C LEU A 328 -19.35 -8.45 -9.89
N LYS A 329 -19.02 -8.66 -11.16
CA LYS A 329 -19.97 -9.16 -12.17
C LYS A 329 -20.55 -10.53 -11.80
N ALA A 330 -19.73 -11.42 -11.24
CA ALA A 330 -20.18 -12.73 -10.78
C ALA A 330 -21.16 -12.63 -9.58
N ARG A 331 -21.18 -11.50 -8.87
CA ARG A 331 -22.10 -11.21 -7.77
C ARG A 331 -23.35 -10.44 -8.19
N ASP A 332 -23.40 -9.86 -9.40
CA ASP A 332 -24.57 -9.07 -9.85
C ASP A 332 -25.78 -10.02 -9.99
N PRO A 333 -26.84 -9.88 -9.15
CA PRO A 333 -28.01 -10.74 -9.26
C PRO A 333 -28.72 -10.47 -10.59
N THR A 334 -28.87 -11.50 -11.42
CA THR A 334 -29.55 -11.46 -12.74
C THR A 334 -30.97 -10.91 -12.66
#